data_AF-A4RZS9-F1
#
_entry.id   AF-A4RZS9-F1
#
_cell.length_a   1.000
_cell.length_b   1.000
_cell.length_c   1.000
_cell.angle_alpha   90.00
_cell.angle_beta   90.00
_cell.angle_gamma   90.00
#
_symmetry.space_group_name_H-M   'P 1'
#
loop_
_entity.id
_entity.type
_entity.pdbx_description
1 polymer ?
#
loop_
_entity_poly.entity_id
_entity_poly.type
_entity_poly.pdbx_seq_one_letter_code
_entity_poly.pdbx_strand_id
1 'polypeptide(L)'
;MATLEGAKRAHGTRVPTAEAYEPHLSLAYGVDDAMAREWIREEADAYFREEGLSRGIVVSAISLWETDVEDDSCASWRRVATRELRDAKV
;
A
#
# COMPACT_ATOMS: atom_id res chain seq x y z
N MET A 1 20.65 11.93 24.59
CA MET A 1 20.19 12.15 23.21
C MET A 1 21.07 11.29 22.32
N ALA A 2 20.65 10.05 22.06
CA ALA A 2 21.49 9.03 21.44
C ALA A 2 21.57 9.24 19.92
N THR A 3 22.80 9.13 19.42
CA THR A 3 23.26 9.35 18.06
C THR A 3 22.89 8.20 17.11
N LEU A 4 22.61 8.55 15.86
CA LEU A 4 22.42 7.65 14.73
C LEU A 4 23.73 6.93 14.39
N GLU A 5 23.96 5.75 14.98
CA GLU A 5 24.97 4.81 14.51
C GLU A 5 24.34 3.44 14.32
N GLY A 6 24.42 2.88 13.11
CA GLY A 6 24.12 1.47 12.89
C GLY A 6 23.42 1.07 11.58
N ALA A 7 23.49 1.83 10.50
CA ALA A 7 23.06 1.34 9.19
C ALA A 7 24.26 0.78 8.40
N LYS A 8 24.71 -0.45 8.72
CA LYS A 8 25.61 -1.21 7.85
C LYS A 8 25.13 -2.65 7.64
N ARG A 9 24.62 -2.84 6.42
CA ARG A 9 24.75 -4.01 5.51
C ARG A 9 23.96 -5.28 5.83
N ALA A 10 22.83 -5.41 5.12
CA ALA A 10 22.51 -6.64 4.38
C ALA A 10 21.85 -6.23 3.04
N HIS A 11 22.41 -6.71 1.92
CA HIS A 11 21.86 -6.67 0.55
C HIS A 11 21.28 -5.34 0.05
N GLY A 12 22.15 -4.49 -0.52
CA GLY A 12 21.94 -3.74 -1.77
C GLY A 12 20.68 -2.90 -2.01
N THR A 13 19.78 -2.75 -1.06
CA THR A 13 18.48 -2.10 -1.27
C THR A 13 18.55 -0.74 -0.61
N ARG A 14 18.63 0.31 -1.43
CA ARG A 14 18.40 1.69 -0.98
C ARG A 14 16.99 1.70 -0.40
N VAL A 15 16.86 1.75 0.92
CA VAL A 15 15.59 2.10 1.56
C VAL A 15 15.43 3.60 1.33
N PRO A 16 14.43 4.07 0.57
CA PRO A 16 14.19 5.49 0.39
C PRO A 16 14.03 6.15 1.76
N THR A 17 14.58 7.35 1.92
CA THR A 17 14.45 8.14 3.14
C THR A 17 12.97 8.37 3.43
N ALA A 18 12.53 7.93 4.62
CA ALA A 18 11.12 7.81 4.99
C ALA A 18 10.36 9.14 4.87
N GLU A 19 9.57 9.26 3.81
CA GLU A 19 8.25 9.87 3.94
C GLU A 19 7.53 9.17 5.10
N ALA A 20 6.76 9.92 5.90
CA ALA A 20 6.01 9.33 7.00
C ALA A 20 5.14 8.20 6.45
N TYR A 21 5.19 7.03 7.08
CA TYR A 21 4.37 5.91 6.67
C TYR A 21 2.88 6.26 6.84
N GLU A 22 2.17 6.36 5.72
CA GLU A 22 0.73 6.60 5.68
C GLU A 22 0.02 5.34 5.17
N PRO A 23 -0.59 4.53 6.06
CA PRO A 23 -1.31 3.34 5.64
C PRO A 23 -2.57 3.72 4.87
N HIS A 24 -2.62 3.35 3.59
CA HIS A 24 -3.77 3.56 2.71
C HIS A 24 -4.03 2.33 1.84
N LEU A 25 -5.25 2.23 1.33
CA LEU A 25 -5.63 1.29 0.28
C LEU A 25 -5.90 2.09 -0.99
N SER A 26 -5.00 2.06 -1.96
CA SER A 26 -5.21 2.72 -3.24
C SER A 26 -6.39 2.08 -3.97
N LEU A 27 -7.35 2.88 -4.43
CA LEU A 27 -8.53 2.43 -5.15
C LEU A 27 -8.41 2.60 -6.67
N ALA A 28 -7.64 3.61 -7.10
CA ALA A 28 -7.41 3.93 -8.50
C ALA A 28 -5.98 4.50 -8.69
N TYR A 29 -5.41 4.26 -9.87
CA TYR A 29 -4.10 4.77 -10.31
C TYR A 29 -4.25 5.41 -11.70
N GLY A 30 -3.31 6.30 -12.08
CA GLY A 30 -3.23 6.84 -13.45
C GLY A 30 -4.37 7.76 -13.87
N VAL A 31 -5.08 8.39 -12.93
CA VAL A 31 -6.17 9.32 -13.24
C VAL A 31 -5.63 10.75 -13.28
N ASP A 32 -5.17 11.17 -14.45
CA ASP A 32 -4.58 12.51 -14.65
C ASP A 32 -5.64 13.63 -14.72
N ASP A 33 -6.86 13.29 -15.13
CA ASP A 33 -7.97 14.24 -15.22
C ASP A 33 -8.53 14.58 -13.83
N ALA A 34 -8.54 15.89 -13.52
CA ALA A 34 -8.95 16.37 -12.21
C ALA A 34 -10.44 16.16 -11.91
N MET A 35 -11.30 16.26 -12.93
CA MET A 35 -12.74 16.05 -12.75
C MET A 35 -13.04 14.57 -12.51
N ALA A 36 -12.40 13.68 -13.26
CA ALA A 36 -12.49 12.23 -13.07
C ALA A 36 -11.99 11.83 -11.68
N ARG A 37 -10.89 12.42 -11.19
CA ARG A 37 -10.40 12.17 -9.82
C ARG A 37 -11.43 12.54 -8.76
N GLU A 38 -12.04 13.71 -8.86
CA GLU A 38 -13.04 14.15 -7.87
C GLU A 38 -14.29 13.28 -7.94
N TRP A 39 -14.76 12.94 -9.13
CA TRP A 39 -15.91 12.06 -9.29
C TRP A 39 -15.66 10.66 -8.70
N ILE A 40 -14.49 10.04 -8.95
CA ILE A 40 -14.11 8.75 -8.35
C ILE A 40 -14.07 8.84 -6.83
N ARG A 41 -13.56 9.95 -6.29
CA ARG A 41 -13.55 10.19 -4.85
C ARG A 41 -14.96 10.25 -4.27
N GLU A 42 -15.85 11.03 -4.89
CA GLU A 42 -17.24 11.16 -4.43
C GLU A 42 -17.99 9.81 -4.48
N GLU A 43 -17.80 9.03 -5.55
CA GLU A 43 -18.39 7.70 -5.67
C GLU A 43 -17.85 6.73 -4.62
N ALA A 44 -16.53 6.72 -4.38
CA ALA A 44 -15.91 5.90 -3.35
C ALA A 44 -16.44 6.28 -1.96
N ASP A 45 -16.55 7.58 -1.66
CA ASP A 45 -17.08 8.08 -0.39
C ASP A 45 -18.56 7.69 -0.20
N ALA A 46 -19.37 7.71 -1.25
CA ALA A 46 -20.76 7.24 -1.19
C ALA A 46 -20.81 5.73 -0.92
N TYR A 47 -20.10 4.93 -1.72
CA TYR A 47 -20.06 3.47 -1.60
C TYR A 47 -19.62 3.02 -0.20
N PHE A 48 -18.53 3.56 0.33
CA PHE A 48 -17.99 3.11 1.61
C PHE A 48 -18.75 3.64 2.83
N ARG A 49 -19.50 4.74 2.70
CA ARG A 49 -20.45 5.18 3.74
C ARG A 49 -21.62 4.21 3.86
N GLU A 50 -22.12 3.68 2.74
CA GLU A 50 -23.26 2.77 2.71
C GLU A 50 -22.85 1.32 3.06
N GLU A 51 -21.76 0.83 2.46
CA GLU A 51 -21.29 -0.56 2.58
C GLU A 51 -20.38 -0.81 3.80
N GLY A 52 -20.01 0.24 4.54
CA GLY A 52 -19.51 0.10 5.90
C GLY A 52 -18.09 -0.46 6.02
N LEU A 53 -17.12 0.08 5.26
CA LEU A 53 -15.68 -0.08 5.58
C LEU A 53 -15.34 0.36 7.03
N SER A 54 -16.27 1.08 7.69
CA SER A 54 -16.25 1.44 9.11
C SER A 54 -16.11 0.25 10.08
N ARG A 55 -16.32 -0.99 9.62
CA ARG A 55 -16.14 -2.21 10.44
C ARG A 55 -14.69 -2.67 10.58
N GLY A 56 -13.76 -1.99 9.91
CA GLY A 56 -12.34 -2.33 9.91
C GLY A 56 -11.98 -3.38 8.86
N ILE A 57 -10.70 -3.44 8.50
CA ILE A 57 -10.15 -4.39 7.55
C ILE A 57 -9.33 -5.42 8.32
N VAL A 58 -9.64 -6.70 8.13
CA VAL A 58 -8.83 -7.80 8.67
C VAL A 58 -7.78 -8.17 7.62
N VAL A 59 -6.52 -7.90 7.91
CA VAL A 59 -5.40 -8.34 7.06
C VAL A 59 -5.11 -9.80 7.35
N SER A 60 -5.49 -10.69 6.44
CA SER A 60 -5.31 -12.14 6.60
C SER A 60 -3.98 -12.67 6.07
N ALA A 61 -3.27 -11.91 5.23
CA ALA A 61 -2.05 -12.38 4.58
C ALA A 61 -1.12 -11.22 4.22
N ILE A 62 0.17 -11.52 4.10
CA ILE A 62 1.18 -10.63 3.51
C ILE A 62 1.74 -11.30 2.26
N SER A 63 1.94 -10.51 1.20
CA SER A 63 2.53 -10.98 -0.05
C SER A 63 3.81 -10.23 -0.37
N LEU A 64 4.80 -10.96 -0.87
CA LEU A 64 5.99 -10.41 -1.49
C LEU A 64 5.72 -10.25 -2.99
N TRP A 65 5.96 -9.05 -3.49
CA TRP A 65 5.82 -8.70 -4.91
C TRP A 65 7.15 -8.21 -5.46
N GLU A 66 7.42 -8.60 -6.70
CA GLU A 66 8.39 -7.98 -7.57
C GLU A 66 7.63 -6.93 -8.38
N THR A 67 7.99 -5.66 -8.22
CA THR A 67 7.27 -4.52 -8.81
C THR A 67 8.26 -3.57 -9.45
N ASP A 68 7.97 -3.13 -10.67
CA ASP A 68 8.54 -1.90 -11.21
C ASP A 68 7.60 -0.75 -10.82
N VAL A 69 8.08 0.16 -9.97
CA VAL A 69 7.25 1.26 -9.44
C VAL A 69 7.03 2.38 -10.46
N GLU A 70 7.80 2.37 -11.55
CA GLU A 70 7.63 3.30 -12.68
C GLU A 70 6.65 2.74 -13.74
N ASP A 71 6.17 1.49 -13.57
CA ASP A 71 5.18 0.88 -14.44
C ASP A 71 3.76 1.18 -13.95
N ASP A 72 3.19 2.27 -14.46
CA ASP A 72 1.83 2.73 -14.15
C ASP A 72 0.71 1.76 -14.61
N SER A 73 1.04 0.78 -15.45
CA SER A 73 0.07 -0.23 -15.92
C SER A 73 -0.05 -1.43 -14.97
N CYS A 74 0.87 -1.56 -14.01
CA CYS A 74 1.06 -2.73 -13.16
C CYS A 74 1.31 -4.05 -13.92
N ALA A 75 1.60 -4.02 -15.23
CA ALA A 75 1.76 -5.21 -16.05
C ALA A 75 3.03 -6.02 -15.71
N SER A 76 4.06 -5.33 -15.24
CA SER A 76 5.31 -5.92 -14.76
C SER A 76 5.22 -6.51 -13.35
N TRP A 77 4.12 -6.24 -12.63
CA TRP A 77 4.01 -6.61 -11.22
C TRP A 77 3.72 -8.09 -11.07
N ARG A 78 4.60 -8.78 -10.36
CA ARG A 78 4.52 -10.23 -10.18
C ARG A 78 4.57 -10.58 -8.70
N ARG A 79 3.52 -11.26 -8.25
CA ARG A 79 3.51 -11.85 -6.90
C ARG A 79 4.51 -13.01 -6.83
N VAL A 80 5.48 -12.90 -5.93
CA VAL A 80 6.54 -13.89 -5.73
C VAL A 80 6.13 -14.93 -4.69
N ALA A 81 5.54 -14.48 -3.58
CA ALA A 81 5.12 -15.35 -2.49
C ALA A 81 3.98 -14.72 -1.68
N THR A 82 3.21 -15.54 -1.00
CA THR A 82 2.18 -15.12 -0.05
C THR A 82 2.29 -15.96 1.22
N ARG A 83 2.04 -15.33 2.37
CA ARG A 83 1.94 -16.00 3.67
C ARG A 83 0.68 -15.54 4.38
N GLU A 84 -0.15 -16.50 4.73
CA GLU A 84 -1.28 -16.29 5.64
C GLU A 84 -0.74 -15.84 7.00
N LEU A 85 -1.27 -14.73 7.48
CA LEU A 85 -1.18 -14.32 8.87
C LEU A 85 -2.21 -15.15 9.63
N ARG A 86 -1.73 -16.13 10.40
CA ARG A 86 -2.61 -16.80 11.37
C ARG A 86 -3.09 -15.75 12.35
N ASP A 87 -4.34 -15.87 12.81
CA ASP A 87 -4.88 -15.04 13.88
C ASP A 87 -3.82 -14.89 14.96
N ALA A 88 -3.27 -13.69 15.09
CA ALA A 88 -2.61 -13.33 16.33
C ALA A 88 -3.72 -13.46 17.36
N LYS A 89 -3.61 -14.44 18.26
CA LYS A 89 -4.46 -14.44 19.45
C LYS A 89 -4.21 -13.10 20.13
N VAL A 90 -5.14 -12.16 19.96
CA VAL A 90 -5.22 -10.91 20.72
C VAL A 90 -5.55 -11.27 22.16
#